data_AF-A0A4P7DT06-F1
#
_entry.id   AF-A0A4P7DT06-F1
#
_cell.length_a   1.000
_cell.length_b   1.000
_cell.length_c   1.000
_cell.angle_alpha   90.00
_cell.angle_beta   90.00
_cell.angle_gamma   90.00
#
_symmetry.space_group_name_H-M   'P 1'
#
loop_
_entity.id
_entity.type
_entity.pdbx_description
1 polymer ?
#
loop_
_entity_poly.entity_id
_entity_poly.type
_entity_poly.pdbx_seq_one_letter_code
_entity_poly.pdbx_strand_id
1 'polypeptide(L)'
;MPLISRQKQVQIHLSTMYDSLLNSVEKMKKDLQSHRYQYEEACSLHIDSGFKHEKLWLSADEKYQQKFVEFETHCFLLDILSEYRNEEGNFIHLEEISLTLESLIHQYENQEAYEICAIIKKWLDHIANKFRTT
;
A
#
# COMPACT_ATOMS: atom_id res chain seq x y z
N MET A 1 -33.21 16.86 4.31
CA MET A 1 -31.87 16.23 4.25
C MET A 1 -31.78 15.22 5.38
N PRO A 2 -31.49 13.94 5.13
CA PRO A 2 -31.31 13.00 6.23
C PRO A 2 -29.99 13.33 6.93
N LEU A 3 -30.05 13.50 8.25
CA LEU A 3 -28.88 13.61 9.12
C LEU A 3 -28.20 12.23 9.16
N ILE A 4 -27.20 12.02 8.31
CA ILE A 4 -26.36 10.83 8.38
C ILE A 4 -25.59 10.89 9.70
N SER A 5 -25.73 9.86 10.54
CA SER A 5 -25.01 9.79 11.81
C SER A 5 -23.49 9.85 11.56
N ARG A 6 -22.76 10.47 12.47
CA ARG A 6 -21.29 10.60 12.38
C ARG A 6 -20.61 9.24 12.20
N GLN A 7 -21.08 8.21 12.90
CA GLN A 7 -20.59 6.84 12.76
C GLN A 7 -20.75 6.31 11.34
N LYS A 8 -21.90 6.57 10.68
CA LYS A 8 -22.11 6.19 9.28
C LYS A 8 -21.18 6.96 8.33
N GLN A 9 -20.86 8.22 8.63
CA GLN A 9 -19.88 8.98 7.84
C GLN A 9 -18.46 8.40 7.95
N VAL A 10 -18.06 7.98 9.15
CA VAL A 10 -16.77 7.32 9.38
C VAL A 10 -16.70 6.01 8.59
N GLN A 11 -17.74 5.19 8.65
CA GLN A 11 -17.79 3.92 7.91
C GLN A 11 -17.73 4.14 6.39
N ILE A 12 -18.51 5.09 5.83
CA ILE A 12 -18.45 5.42 4.40
C ILE A 12 -17.03 5.83 4.00
N HIS A 13 -16.36 6.64 4.82
CA HIS A 13 -15.00 7.09 4.54
C HIS A 13 -14.00 5.94 4.52
N LEU A 14 -14.01 5.08 5.54
CA LEU A 14 -13.12 3.94 5.63
C LEU A 14 -13.36 2.93 4.50
N SER A 15 -14.62 2.64 4.16
CA SER A 15 -14.95 1.79 3.02
C SER A 15 -14.46 2.39 1.70
N THR A 16 -14.64 3.70 1.49
CA THR A 16 -14.13 4.38 0.29
C THR A 16 -12.60 4.29 0.19
N MET A 17 -11.91 4.44 1.32
CA MET A 17 -10.46 4.28 1.37
C MET A 17 -10.05 2.85 1.02
N TYR A 18 -10.71 1.85 1.59
CA TYR A 18 -10.45 0.44 1.32
C TYR A 18 -10.67 0.09 -0.15
N ASP A 19 -11.75 0.59 -0.75
CA ASP A 19 -12.01 0.43 -2.18
C ASP A 19 -10.92 1.11 -3.03
N SER A 20 -10.42 2.27 -2.59
CA SER A 20 -9.27 2.92 -3.23
C SER A 20 -7.99 2.08 -3.11
N LEU A 21 -7.80 1.38 -1.99
CA LEU A 21 -6.66 0.47 -1.79
C LEU A 21 -6.73 -0.71 -2.77
N LEU A 22 -7.89 -1.37 -2.82
CA LEU A 22 -8.16 -2.48 -3.75
C LEU A 22 -7.89 -2.07 -5.20
N ASN A 23 -8.43 -0.92 -5.62
CA ASN A 23 -8.22 -0.39 -6.96
C ASN A 23 -6.75 -0.07 -7.24
N SER A 24 -6.04 0.44 -6.23
CA SER A 24 -4.61 0.75 -6.34
C SER A 24 -3.79 -0.52 -6.52
N VAL A 25 -4.07 -1.57 -5.76
CA VAL A 25 -3.42 -2.89 -5.89
C VAL A 25 -3.64 -3.50 -7.27
N GLU A 26 -4.87 -3.50 -7.77
CA GLU A 26 -5.16 -4.01 -9.12
C GLU A 26 -4.46 -3.20 -10.23
N LYS A 27 -4.35 -1.88 -10.05
CA LYS A 27 -3.59 -1.03 -10.98
C LYS A 27 -2.09 -1.33 -10.90
N MET A 28 -1.53 -1.34 -9.70
CA MET A 28 -0.10 -1.62 -9.47
C MET A 28 0.30 -2.98 -10.00
N LYS A 29 -0.57 -4.00 -9.88
CA LYS A 29 -0.35 -5.33 -10.46
C LYS A 29 -0.13 -5.28 -11.97
N LYS A 30 -0.92 -4.49 -12.69
CA LYS A 30 -0.76 -4.29 -14.14
C LYS A 30 0.50 -3.50 -14.46
N ASP A 31 0.78 -2.44 -13.69
CA ASP A 31 1.97 -1.61 -13.86
C ASP A 31 3.26 -2.41 -13.61
N LEU A 32 3.25 -3.32 -12.62
CA LEU A 32 4.36 -4.22 -12.32
C LEU A 32 4.67 -5.20 -13.45
N GLN A 33 3.66 -5.71 -14.13
CA GLN A 33 3.88 -6.56 -15.31
C GLN A 33 4.62 -5.80 -16.41
N SER A 34 4.24 -4.54 -16.63
CA SER A 34 4.92 -3.66 -17.59
C SER A 34 6.36 -3.36 -17.18
N HIS A 35 6.60 -3.03 -15.90
CA HIS A 35 7.95 -2.79 -15.40
C HIS A 35 8.84 -4.03 -15.41
N ARG A 36 8.28 -5.21 -15.14
CA ARG A 36 9.00 -6.47 -15.28
C ARG A 36 9.45 -6.70 -16.71
N TYR A 37 8.59 -6.47 -17.70
CA TYR A 37 8.96 -6.58 -19.11
C TYR A 37 10.11 -5.61 -19.47
N GLN A 38 10.03 -4.35 -19.02
CA GLN A 38 11.08 -3.34 -19.24
C GLN A 38 12.42 -3.75 -18.61
N TYR A 39 12.38 -4.34 -17.41
CA TYR A 39 13.56 -4.87 -16.75
C TYR A 39 14.18 -6.04 -17.53
N GLU A 40 13.36 -7.01 -17.96
CA GLU A 40 13.81 -8.17 -18.73
C GLU A 40 14.42 -7.74 -20.08
N GLU A 41 13.84 -6.75 -20.75
CA GLU A 41 14.37 -6.15 -21.98
C GLU A 41 15.72 -5.44 -21.74
N ALA A 42 15.81 -4.60 -20.70
CA ALA A 42 17.05 -3.90 -20.35
C ALA A 42 18.18 -4.88 -19.96
N CYS A 43 17.83 -5.95 -19.25
CA CYS A 43 18.75 -7.02 -18.88
C CYS A 43 19.27 -7.76 -20.13
N SER A 44 18.37 -8.14 -21.04
CA SER A 44 18.73 -8.82 -22.28
C SER A 44 19.65 -7.95 -23.14
N LEU A 45 19.31 -6.67 -23.31
CA LEU A 45 20.13 -5.70 -24.04
C LEU A 45 21.51 -5.51 -23.38
N HIS A 46 21.58 -5.48 -22.05
CA HIS A 46 22.83 -5.39 -21.33
C HIS A 46 23.72 -6.61 -21.60
N ILE A 47 23.18 -7.82 -21.51
CA ILE A 47 23.90 -9.08 -21.77
C ILE A 47 24.36 -9.16 -23.23
N ASP A 48 23.45 -8.96 -24.18
CA ASP A 48 23.71 -9.10 -25.62
C ASP A 48 24.72 -8.06 -26.12
N SER A 49 24.76 -6.89 -25.49
CA SER A 49 25.75 -5.85 -25.80
C SER A 49 27.15 -6.12 -25.25
N GLY A 50 27.34 -7.21 -24.49
CA GLY A 50 28.57 -7.49 -23.76
C GLY A 50 28.75 -6.55 -22.57
N PHE A 51 27.69 -6.36 -21.77
CA PHE A 51 27.66 -5.58 -20.54
C PHE A 51 27.87 -4.06 -20.72
N LYS A 52 27.43 -3.48 -21.85
CA LYS A 52 27.64 -2.05 -22.14
C LYS A 52 26.55 -1.11 -21.61
N HIS A 53 25.39 -1.65 -21.26
CA HIS A 53 24.21 -0.86 -20.85
C HIS A 53 23.89 -0.94 -19.35
N GLU A 54 24.90 -0.98 -18.48
CA GLU A 54 24.74 -1.20 -17.03
C GLU A 54 23.78 -0.19 -16.39
N LYS A 55 23.94 1.10 -16.69
CA LYS A 55 23.09 2.16 -16.14
C LYS A 55 21.60 1.99 -16.48
N LEU A 56 21.31 1.50 -17.69
CA LEU A 56 19.93 1.27 -18.11
C LEU A 56 19.32 0.09 -17.34
N TRP A 57 20.09 -1.00 -17.21
CA TRP A 57 19.67 -2.17 -16.44
C TRP A 57 19.46 -1.84 -14.96
N LEU A 58 20.42 -1.18 -14.31
CA LEU A 58 20.31 -0.79 -12.90
C LEU A 58 19.11 0.13 -12.66
N SER A 59 18.86 1.10 -13.54
CA SER A 59 17.70 1.99 -13.42
C SER A 59 16.37 1.24 -13.59
N ALA A 60 16.31 0.26 -14.49
CA ALA A 60 15.12 -0.56 -14.67
C ALA A 60 14.88 -1.48 -13.46
N ASP A 61 15.95 -2.05 -12.90
CA ASP A 61 15.92 -2.88 -11.68
C ASP A 61 15.41 -2.08 -10.48
N GLU A 62 16.05 -0.95 -10.18
CA GLU A 62 15.69 -0.10 -9.05
C GLU A 62 14.21 0.32 -9.13
N LYS A 63 13.76 0.73 -10.32
CA LYS A 63 12.36 1.13 -10.53
C LYS A 63 11.40 -0.04 -10.31
N TYR A 64 11.75 -1.24 -10.77
CA TYR A 64 10.94 -2.43 -10.56
C TYR A 64 10.86 -2.78 -9.07
N GLN A 65 12.00 -2.80 -8.37
CA GLN A 65 12.06 -3.11 -6.93
C GLN A 65 11.25 -2.14 -6.10
N GLN A 66 11.39 -0.82 -6.33
CA GLN A 66 10.60 0.19 -5.63
C GLN A 66 9.08 -0.02 -5.83
N LYS A 67 8.66 -0.30 -7.07
CA LYS A 67 7.26 -0.56 -7.38
C LYS A 67 6.76 -1.86 -6.75
N PHE A 68 7.63 -2.85 -6.64
CA PHE A 68 7.31 -4.13 -6.04
C PHE A 68 7.09 -4.02 -4.53
N VAL A 69 7.99 -3.33 -3.82
CA VAL A 69 7.85 -3.04 -2.39
C VAL A 69 6.57 -2.25 -2.10
N GLU A 70 6.27 -1.23 -2.92
CA GLU A 70 5.02 -0.46 -2.80
C GLU A 70 3.80 -1.38 -2.92
N PHE A 71 3.76 -2.23 -3.95
CA PHE A 71 2.68 -3.18 -4.17
C PHE A 71 2.52 -4.19 -3.03
N GLU A 72 3.61 -4.83 -2.60
CA GLU A 72 3.57 -5.81 -1.50
C GLU A 72 3.05 -5.18 -0.22
N THR A 73 3.47 -3.95 0.09
CA THR A 73 2.98 -3.21 1.26
C THR A 73 1.47 -2.96 1.17
N HIS A 74 0.95 -2.62 -0.02
CA HIS A 74 -0.48 -2.39 -0.21
C HIS A 74 -1.29 -3.70 -0.13
N CYS A 75 -0.76 -4.81 -0.64
CA CYS A 75 -1.36 -6.15 -0.46
C CYS A 75 -1.40 -6.55 1.01
N PHE A 76 -0.29 -6.39 1.72
CA PHE A 76 -0.21 -6.68 3.16
C PHE A 76 -1.20 -5.84 3.97
N LEU A 77 -1.34 -4.55 3.65
CA LEU A 77 -2.36 -3.69 4.26
C LEU A 77 -3.78 -4.15 3.97
N LEU A 78 -4.08 -4.62 2.75
CA LEU A 78 -5.39 -5.18 2.44
C LEU A 78 -5.69 -6.40 3.30
N ASP A 79 -4.74 -7.31 3.42
CA ASP A 79 -4.90 -8.53 4.20
C ASP A 79 -5.23 -8.19 5.66
N ILE A 80 -4.44 -7.33 6.30
CA ILE A 80 -4.69 -6.86 7.67
C ILE A 80 -6.06 -6.18 7.79
N LEU A 81 -6.34 -5.20 6.94
CA LEU A 81 -7.58 -4.42 7.04
C LEU A 81 -8.83 -5.27 6.78
N SER A 82 -8.71 -6.32 5.96
CA SER A 82 -9.81 -7.24 5.67
C SER A 82 -10.25 -8.02 6.91
N GLU A 83 -9.34 -8.35 7.83
CA GLU A 83 -9.66 -9.04 9.08
C GLU A 83 -10.59 -8.22 9.99
N TYR A 84 -10.54 -6.90 9.86
CA TYR A 84 -11.38 -5.97 10.62
C TYR A 84 -12.66 -5.58 9.89
N ARG A 85 -13.03 -6.27 8.80
CA ARG A 85 -14.31 -6.05 8.11
C ARG A 85 -15.30 -7.16 8.44
N ASN A 86 -16.51 -6.76 8.83
CA ASN A 86 -17.61 -7.70 9.03
C ASN A 86 -18.24 -8.12 7.68
N GLU A 87 -19.21 -9.03 7.73
CA GLU A 87 -19.93 -9.54 6.54
C GLU A 87 -20.65 -8.45 5.73
N GLU A 88 -21.02 -7.34 6.38
CA GLU A 88 -21.64 -6.18 5.73
C GLU A 88 -20.60 -5.22 5.12
N GLY A 89 -19.30 -5.49 5.29
CA GLY A 89 -18.21 -4.66 4.82
C GLY A 89 -17.90 -3.43 5.68
N ASN A 90 -18.46 -3.36 6.89
CA ASN A 90 -18.18 -2.31 7.86
C ASN A 90 -16.92 -2.65 8.66
N PHE A 91 -16.14 -1.62 8.98
CA PHE A 91 -14.97 -1.76 9.84
C PHE A 91 -15.38 -1.86 11.31
N ILE A 92 -14.89 -2.90 11.97
CA ILE A 92 -15.06 -3.16 13.40
C ILE A 92 -13.74 -2.91 14.15
N HIS A 93 -13.81 -2.70 15.46
CA HIS A 93 -12.63 -2.57 16.33
C HIS A 93 -11.58 -1.53 15.86
N LEU A 94 -12.03 -0.32 15.53
CA LEU A 94 -11.18 0.72 14.92
C LEU A 94 -9.97 1.15 15.78
N GLU A 95 -10.10 1.05 17.10
CA GLU A 95 -8.97 1.25 18.03
C GLU A 95 -7.90 0.16 17.88
N GLU A 96 -8.32 -1.10 17.71
CA GLU A 96 -7.41 -2.24 17.49
C GLU A 96 -6.71 -2.15 16.14
N ILE A 97 -7.39 -1.64 15.10
CA ILE A 97 -6.74 -1.32 13.80
C ILE A 97 -5.61 -0.32 14.03
N SER A 98 -5.88 0.76 14.76
CA SER A 98 -4.89 1.82 14.98
C SER A 98 -3.66 1.29 15.72
N LEU A 99 -3.88 0.51 16.78
CA LEU A 99 -2.80 -0.14 17.54
C LEU A 99 -2.00 -1.14 16.69
N THR A 100 -2.68 -1.89 15.81
CA THR A 100 -2.02 -2.83 14.89
C THR A 100 -1.12 -2.09 13.91
N LEU A 101 -1.62 -1.02 13.28
CA LEU A 101 -0.83 -0.22 12.34
C LEU A 101 0.36 0.48 13.04
N GLU A 102 0.17 1.00 14.25
CA GLU A 102 1.26 1.57 15.06
C GLU A 102 2.33 0.52 15.40
N SER A 103 1.92 -0.68 15.81
CA SER A 103 2.85 -1.77 16.11
C SER A 103 3.66 -2.18 14.88
N LEU A 104 3.01 -2.28 13.72
CA LEU A 104 3.69 -2.59 12.45
C LEU A 104 4.71 -1.51 12.06
N ILE A 105 4.34 -0.23 12.19
CA ILE A 105 5.29 0.88 11.95
C ILE A 105 6.54 0.70 12.82
N HIS A 106 6.39 0.45 14.11
CA HIS A 106 7.54 0.24 15.00
C HIS A 106 8.38 -0.99 14.63
N GLN A 107 7.75 -2.08 14.19
CA GLN A 107 8.48 -3.26 13.72
C GLN A 107 9.31 -2.94 12.47
N TYR A 108 8.75 -2.22 11.50
CA TYR A 108 9.46 -1.84 10.27
C TYR A 108 10.49 -0.72 10.48
N GLU A 109 10.29 0.18 11.45
CA GLU A 109 11.29 1.16 11.87
C GLU A 109 12.57 0.47 12.39
N ASN A 110 12.42 -0.60 13.18
CA ASN A 110 13.57 -1.40 13.66
C ASN A 110 14.32 -2.12 12.54
N GLN A 111 13.70 -2.26 11.36
CA GLN A 111 14.29 -2.86 10.16
C GLN A 111 14.78 -1.80 9.15
N GLU A 112 14.69 -0.51 9.50
CA GLU A 112 15.00 0.62 8.61
C GLU A 112 14.15 0.63 7.32
N ALA A 113 12.98 -0.01 7.33
CA ALA A 113 12.08 -0.12 6.19
C ALA A 113 11.14 1.10 6.08
N TYR A 114 11.73 2.30 5.99
CA TYR A 114 11.00 3.57 6.10
C TYR A 114 9.95 3.80 5.01
N GLU A 115 10.13 3.24 3.82
CA GLU A 115 9.14 3.32 2.74
C GLU A 115 7.84 2.61 3.11
N ILE A 116 7.96 1.42 3.73
CA ILE A 116 6.83 0.64 4.24
C ILE A 116 6.14 1.43 5.36
N CYS A 117 6.91 1.97 6.31
CA CYS A 117 6.39 2.80 7.39
C CYS A 117 5.59 4.00 6.86
N ALA A 118 6.06 4.68 5.82
CA ALA A 118 5.39 5.84 5.25
C ALA A 118 4.02 5.48 4.64
N ILE A 119 3.90 4.32 4.02
CA ILE A 119 2.63 3.84 3.45
C ILE A 119 1.64 3.48 4.57
N ILE A 120 2.09 2.71 5.57
CA ILE A 120 1.25 2.32 6.72
C ILE A 120 0.80 3.56 7.52
N LYS A 121 1.70 4.52 7.70
CA LYS A 121 1.40 5.77 8.44
C LYS A 121 0.31 6.61 7.77
N LYS A 122 0.27 6.67 6.43
CA LYS A 122 -0.84 7.36 5.72
C LYS A 122 -2.18 6.78 6.13
N TRP A 123 -2.29 5.46 6.23
CA TRP A 123 -3.51 4.78 6.67
C TRP A 123 -3.87 5.12 8.11
N LEU A 124 -2.90 5.02 9.01
CA LEU A 124 -3.08 5.38 10.42
C LEU A 124 -3.55 6.83 10.58
N ASP A 125 -2.93 7.78 9.87
CA ASP A 125 -3.28 9.20 9.91
C ASP A 125 -4.70 9.45 9.41
N HIS A 126 -5.13 8.76 8.35
CA HIS A 126 -6.49 8.87 7.84
C HIS A 126 -7.53 8.36 8.85
N ILE A 127 -7.25 7.24 9.52
CA ILE A 127 -8.10 6.69 10.59
C ILE A 127 -8.14 7.70 11.75
N ALA A 128 -6.99 8.14 12.26
CA ALA A 128 -6.89 9.04 13.41
C ALA A 128 -7.54 10.42 13.20
N ASN A 129 -7.37 11.03 12.01
CA ASN A 129 -7.87 12.38 11.72
C ASN A 129 -9.40 12.51 11.76
N LYS A 130 -10.13 11.41 11.51
CA LYS A 130 -11.61 11.42 11.58
C LYS A 130 -12.15 11.06 12.96
N PHE A 131 -11.33 10.41 13.79
CA PHE A 131 -11.64 10.12 15.18
C PHE A 131 -11.43 11.31 16.11
N ARG A 132 -10.36 12.09 15.92
CA ARG A 132 -9.96 13.19 16.83
C ARG A 132 -10.79 14.48 16.76
N THR A 133 -11.78 14.60 15.87
CA THR A 133 -12.73 15.74 15.85
C THR A 133 -13.90 15.55 16.82
N THR A 134 -13.62 15.07 18.04
CA THR A 134 -14.55 15.11 19.19
C THR A 134 -14.47 16.46 19.87
#